data_AF-A0A5J6MH49-F1
#
_entry.id   AF-A0A5J6MH49-F1
#
_cell.length_a   1.000
_cell.length_b   1.000
_cell.length_c   1.000
_cell.angle_alpha   90.00
_cell.angle_beta   90.00
_cell.angle_gamma   90.00
#
_symmetry.space_group_name_H-M   'P 1'
#
loop_
_entity.id
_entity.type
_entity.pdbx_description
1 polymer ?
#
loop_
_entity_poly.entity_id
_entity_poly.type
_entity_poly.pdbx_seq_one_letter_code
_entity_poly.pdbx_strand_id
1 'polypeptide(L)'
;MVDGDTLEIHGTRIRLFGIDAPESRQLCEAQGQQYRCGQKAAFALADHVGSSPVTCDPRDTDRYGRTVAVCYLGSEDLNAWMVSQGWALAYRHYSTDYVPQEEAAHAAGLGIWAGTFTAPWDWRAQERGETTTSGPQTPIPQDATQQCRKVCTTGKACGNSCISRSKTCHKAPGCACDAQQ
;
A
#
# COMPACT_ATOMS: atom_id res chain seq x y z
N MET A 1 -20.72 -3.92 8.76
CA MET A 1 -19.39 -3.69 8.14
C MET A 1 -18.96 -2.27 8.43
N VAL A 2 -17.70 -2.09 8.86
CA VAL A 2 -17.17 -0.77 9.24
C VAL A 2 -16.24 -0.23 8.16
N ASP A 3 -15.35 -1.06 7.61
CA ASP A 3 -14.43 -0.75 6.50
C ASP A 3 -14.16 -2.02 5.65
N GLY A 4 -13.53 -1.87 4.47
CA GLY A 4 -13.29 -2.99 3.55
C GLY A 4 -12.38 -4.09 4.10
N ASP A 5 -11.52 -3.79 5.08
CA ASP A 5 -10.58 -4.72 5.71
C ASP A 5 -11.01 -5.11 7.14
N THR A 6 -12.13 -4.57 7.62
CA THR A 6 -12.62 -4.73 8.99
C THR A 6 -14.01 -5.36 8.99
N LEU A 7 -14.03 -6.66 9.25
CA LEU A 7 -15.24 -7.44 9.44
C LEU A 7 -15.70 -7.31 10.89
N GLU A 8 -16.97 -6.95 11.12
CA GLU A 8 -17.54 -6.99 12.45
C GLU A 8 -18.37 -8.26 12.60
N ILE A 9 -17.89 -9.21 13.39
CA ILE A 9 -18.60 -10.45 13.70
C ILE A 9 -19.02 -10.39 15.17
N HIS A 10 -20.34 -10.44 15.43
CA HIS A 10 -20.90 -10.42 16.79
C HIS A 10 -20.35 -9.29 17.69
N GLY A 11 -20.15 -8.09 17.13
CA GLY A 11 -19.60 -6.93 17.84
C GLY A 11 -18.07 -6.93 18.02
N THR A 12 -17.37 -7.97 17.53
CA THR A 12 -15.91 -8.02 17.49
C THR A 12 -15.41 -7.54 16.14
N ARG A 13 -14.55 -6.51 16.16
CA ARG A 13 -13.89 -6.00 14.95
C ARG A 13 -12.64 -6.82 14.66
N ILE A 14 -12.65 -7.51 13.52
CA ILE A 14 -11.57 -8.37 13.05
C ILE A 14 -10.95 -7.71 11.83
N ARG A 15 -9.63 -7.56 11.85
CA ARG A 15 -8.83 -7.11 10.71
C ARG A 15 -8.41 -8.32 9.88
N LEU A 16 -8.62 -8.27 8.57
CA LEU A 16 -8.20 -9.34 7.68
C LEU A 16 -6.67 -9.37 7.56
N PHE A 17 -6.07 -10.51 7.91
CA PHE A 17 -4.62 -10.74 7.84
C PHE A 17 -4.09 -10.68 6.41
N GLY A 18 -2.90 -10.10 6.23
CA GLY A 18 -2.16 -10.15 4.96
C GLY A 18 -2.72 -9.29 3.83
N ILE A 19 -3.81 -8.55 4.05
CA ILE A 19 -4.43 -7.70 3.03
C ILE A 19 -4.64 -6.28 3.54
N ASP A 20 -4.83 -5.34 2.63
CA ASP A 20 -5.16 -3.96 2.93
C ASP A 20 -6.26 -3.47 1.99
N ALA A 21 -7.45 -3.16 2.52
CA ALA A 21 -8.58 -2.70 1.73
C ALA A 21 -8.72 -1.16 1.82
N PRO A 22 -9.33 -0.52 0.82
CA PRO A 22 -9.59 0.91 0.88
C PRO A 22 -10.50 1.26 2.06
N GLU A 23 -10.20 2.38 2.71
CA GLU A 23 -10.97 2.91 3.83
C GLU A 23 -12.36 3.37 3.35
N SER A 24 -13.41 3.27 4.18
CA SER A 24 -14.80 3.52 3.72
C SER A 24 -15.02 4.88 3.04
N ARG A 25 -14.23 5.89 3.42
CA ARG A 25 -14.29 7.25 2.87
C ARG A 25 -13.37 7.47 1.67
N GLN A 26 -12.49 6.51 1.36
CA GLN A 26 -11.53 6.60 0.29
C GLN A 26 -12.24 6.65 -1.08
N LEU A 27 -11.78 7.56 -1.92
CA LEU A 27 -12.24 7.73 -3.28
C LEU A 27 -11.24 7.11 -4.25
N CYS A 28 -11.77 6.43 -5.27
CA CYS A 28 -11.03 5.93 -6.42
C CYS A 28 -11.69 6.47 -7.69
N GLU A 29 -10.98 6.44 -8.80
CA GLU A 29 -11.49 6.87 -10.10
C GLU A 29 -11.61 5.68 -11.04
N ALA A 30 -12.73 5.56 -11.73
CA ALA A 30 -12.91 4.63 -12.84
C ALA A 30 -13.77 5.30 -13.90
N GLN A 31 -13.41 5.11 -15.18
CA GLN A 31 -14.15 5.70 -16.31
C GLN A 31 -14.33 7.23 -16.20
N GLY A 32 -13.36 7.93 -15.62
CA GLY A 32 -13.40 9.38 -15.42
C GLY A 32 -14.39 9.85 -14.35
N GLN A 33 -14.87 8.96 -13.48
CA GLN A 33 -15.76 9.27 -12.37
C GLN A 33 -15.18 8.80 -11.04
N GLN A 34 -15.30 9.63 -10.01
CA GLN A 34 -14.93 9.26 -8.66
C GLN A 34 -16.02 8.43 -7.98
N TYR A 35 -15.62 7.41 -7.24
CA TYR A 35 -16.51 6.57 -6.46
C TYR A 35 -15.88 6.18 -5.13
N ARG A 36 -16.73 5.87 -4.14
CA ARG A 36 -16.30 5.42 -2.80
C ARG A 36 -15.87 3.96 -2.85
N CYS A 37 -14.62 3.71 -3.24
CA CYS A 37 -14.10 2.35 -3.41
C CYS A 37 -14.08 1.56 -2.11
N GLY A 38 -13.78 2.17 -0.97
CA GLY A 38 -13.83 1.45 0.32
C GLY A 38 -15.23 1.02 0.71
N GLN A 39 -16.23 1.87 0.45
CA GLN A 39 -17.62 1.50 0.62
C GLN A 39 -18.03 0.36 -0.31
N LYS A 40 -17.61 0.39 -1.58
CA LYS A 40 -17.87 -0.71 -2.52
C LYS A 40 -17.19 -2.02 -2.09
N ALA A 41 -15.95 -1.97 -1.61
CA ALA A 41 -15.24 -3.13 -1.09
C ALA A 41 -15.96 -3.73 0.13
N ALA A 42 -16.40 -2.88 1.07
CA ALA A 42 -17.15 -3.32 2.24
C ALA A 42 -18.50 -3.96 1.86
N PHE A 43 -19.21 -3.41 0.87
CA PHE A 43 -20.46 -3.99 0.37
C PHE A 43 -20.21 -5.30 -0.38
N ALA A 44 -19.18 -5.38 -1.22
CA ALA A 44 -18.84 -6.63 -1.91
C ALA A 44 -18.59 -7.77 -0.91
N LEU A 45 -17.84 -7.51 0.16
CA LEU A 45 -17.61 -8.50 1.21
C LEU A 45 -18.90 -8.84 1.97
N ALA A 46 -19.72 -7.85 2.30
CA ALA A 46 -20.99 -8.07 2.97
C ALA A 46 -21.96 -8.92 2.13
N ASP A 47 -22.06 -8.63 0.84
CA ASP A 47 -22.93 -9.33 -0.10
C ASP A 47 -22.44 -10.77 -0.32
N HIS A 48 -21.13 -10.98 -0.37
CA HIS A 48 -20.53 -12.31 -0.52
C HIS A 48 -20.73 -13.20 0.70
N VAL A 49 -20.53 -12.64 1.90
CA VAL A 49 -20.79 -13.35 3.16
C VAL A 49 -22.29 -13.59 3.37
N GLY A 50 -23.12 -12.60 3.04
CA GLY A 50 -24.56 -12.63 3.27
C GLY A 50 -24.90 -12.89 4.74
N SER A 51 -25.76 -13.89 4.99
CA SER A 51 -26.15 -14.34 6.34
C SER A 51 -25.41 -15.60 6.81
N SER A 52 -24.36 -16.00 6.10
CA SER A 52 -23.65 -17.24 6.36
C SER A 52 -22.68 -17.09 7.53
N PRO A 53 -22.42 -18.19 8.28
CA PRO A 53 -21.43 -18.16 9.36
C PRO A 53 -20.02 -17.99 8.80
N VAL A 54 -19.26 -17.08 9.41
CA VAL A 54 -17.83 -16.87 9.11
C VAL A 54 -17.01 -17.38 10.29
N THR A 55 -15.98 -18.16 9.99
CA THR A 55 -14.99 -18.62 10.97
C THR A 55 -13.70 -17.84 10.75
N CYS A 56 -13.12 -17.26 11.78
CA CYS A 56 -11.87 -16.54 11.66
C CYS A 56 -10.79 -17.19 12.53
N ASP A 57 -9.65 -17.49 11.90
CA ASP A 57 -8.46 -18.05 12.54
C ASP A 57 -7.52 -16.90 12.94
N PRO A 58 -7.40 -16.59 14.25
CA PRO A 58 -6.53 -15.51 14.72
C PRO A 58 -5.07 -15.79 14.38
N ARG A 59 -4.39 -14.81 13.80
CA ARG A 59 -2.97 -14.85 13.47
C ARG A 59 -2.15 -13.91 14.35
N ASP A 60 -2.71 -12.76 14.68
CA ASP A 60 -2.03 -11.74 15.48
C ASP A 60 -3.04 -10.82 16.20
N THR A 61 -2.54 -9.92 17.02
CA THR A 61 -3.29 -8.79 17.58
C THR A 61 -2.54 -7.51 17.26
N ASP A 62 -3.20 -6.56 16.62
CA ASP A 62 -2.54 -5.31 16.26
C ASP A 62 -2.26 -4.42 17.48
N ARG A 63 -1.47 -3.36 17.28
CA ARG A 63 -1.10 -2.39 18.32
C ARG A 63 -2.29 -1.67 18.99
N TYR A 64 -3.48 -1.75 18.41
CA TYR A 64 -4.72 -1.15 18.93
C TYR A 64 -5.61 -2.19 19.64
N GLY A 65 -5.13 -3.44 19.77
CA GLY A 65 -5.86 -4.51 20.44
C GLY A 65 -6.89 -5.20 19.55
N ARG A 66 -6.88 -4.99 18.23
CA ARG A 66 -7.79 -5.67 17.30
C ARG A 66 -7.22 -7.01 16.89
N THR A 67 -8.07 -8.03 16.84
CA THR A 67 -7.69 -9.35 16.31
C THR A 67 -7.41 -9.26 14.82
N VAL A 68 -6.27 -9.78 14.39
CA VAL A 68 -5.89 -9.93 12.99
C VAL A 68 -6.01 -11.40 12.61
N ALA A 69 -6.83 -11.75 11.62
CA ALA A 69 -7.19 -13.14 11.34
C ALA A 69 -7.34 -13.43 9.84
N VAL A 70 -7.21 -14.71 9.49
CA VAL A 70 -7.70 -15.21 8.19
C VAL A 70 -9.12 -15.70 8.40
N CYS A 71 -10.08 -15.17 7.63
CA CYS A 71 -11.49 -15.50 7.79
C CYS A 71 -11.98 -16.38 6.64
N TYR A 72 -12.90 -17.27 6.97
CA TYR A 72 -13.39 -18.32 6.08
C TYR A 72 -14.92 -18.32 6.01
N LEU A 73 -15.42 -18.41 4.79
CA LEU A 73 -16.82 -18.70 4.48
C LEU A 73 -16.94 -20.19 4.10
N GLY A 74 -17.27 -21.03 5.07
CA GLY A 74 -17.11 -22.48 4.91
C GLY A 74 -15.63 -22.84 4.74
N SER A 75 -15.21 -23.21 3.54
CA SER A 75 -13.80 -23.52 3.20
C SER A 75 -13.11 -22.44 2.36
N GLU A 76 -13.82 -21.38 1.98
CA GLU A 76 -13.26 -20.30 1.15
C GLU A 76 -12.56 -19.26 2.01
N ASP A 77 -11.31 -18.93 1.68
CA ASP A 77 -10.56 -17.83 2.30
C ASP A 77 -11.09 -16.47 1.80
N LEU A 78 -11.75 -15.74 2.70
CA LEU A 78 -12.33 -14.42 2.41
C LEU A 78 -11.25 -13.37 2.13
N ASN A 79 -10.07 -13.49 2.72
CA ASN A 79 -8.96 -12.58 2.50
C ASN A 79 -8.44 -12.74 1.06
N ALA A 80 -8.25 -13.99 0.64
CA ALA A 80 -7.88 -14.33 -0.74
C ALA A 80 -8.96 -13.85 -1.73
N TRP A 81 -10.24 -14.09 -1.40
CA TRP A 81 -11.36 -13.67 -2.23
C TRP A 81 -11.36 -12.16 -2.45
N MET A 82 -11.22 -11.36 -1.37
CA MET A 82 -11.15 -9.90 -1.44
C MET A 82 -10.09 -9.39 -2.39
N VAL A 83 -8.89 -9.98 -2.32
CA VAL A 83 -7.78 -9.61 -3.21
C VAL A 83 -8.04 -10.07 -4.65
N SER A 84 -8.58 -11.29 -4.83
CA SER A 84 -8.89 -11.84 -6.15
C SER A 84 -9.95 -11.04 -6.92
N GLN A 85 -10.88 -10.40 -6.19
CA GLN A 85 -11.92 -9.54 -6.75
C GLN A 85 -11.46 -8.08 -6.91
N GLY A 86 -10.22 -7.76 -6.52
CA GLY A 86 -9.68 -6.40 -6.59
C GLY A 86 -10.27 -5.44 -5.55
N TRP A 87 -10.80 -5.95 -4.44
CA TRP A 87 -11.34 -5.12 -3.35
C TRP A 87 -10.32 -4.86 -2.23
N ALA A 88 -9.18 -5.54 -2.26
CA ALA A 88 -8.05 -5.31 -1.36
C ALA A 88 -6.72 -5.53 -2.08
N LEU A 89 -5.66 -4.94 -1.54
CA LEU A 89 -4.27 -5.13 -1.97
C LEU A 89 -3.60 -6.19 -1.10
N ALA A 90 -2.61 -6.89 -1.66
CA ALA A 90 -1.77 -7.78 -0.88
C ALA A 90 -0.83 -6.96 -0.01
N TYR A 91 -0.93 -7.09 1.31
CA TYR A 91 -0.12 -6.29 2.23
C TYR A 91 1.22 -6.96 2.52
N ARG A 92 2.14 -6.77 1.56
CA ARG A 92 3.48 -7.41 1.51
C ARG A 92 4.37 -7.17 2.72
N HIS A 93 4.04 -6.20 3.57
CA HIS A 93 4.74 -5.98 4.83
C HIS A 93 4.50 -7.12 5.84
N TYR A 94 3.34 -7.77 5.78
CA TYR A 94 2.93 -8.82 6.71
C TYR A 94 2.88 -10.20 6.09
N SER A 95 2.48 -10.31 4.82
CA SER A 95 2.41 -11.59 4.12
C SER A 95 2.52 -11.43 2.61
N THR A 96 3.05 -12.46 1.95
CA THR A 96 3.08 -12.60 0.48
C THR A 96 2.02 -13.56 -0.05
N ASP A 97 1.17 -14.13 0.82
CA ASP A 97 0.25 -15.22 0.48
C ASP A 97 -0.77 -14.84 -0.61
N TYR A 98 -1.09 -13.54 -0.70
CA TYR A 98 -2.13 -13.01 -1.60
C TYR A 98 -1.58 -12.28 -2.83
N VAL A 99 -0.27 -12.27 -3.04
CA VAL A 99 0.36 -11.61 -4.21
C VAL A 99 -0.13 -12.19 -5.54
N PRO A 100 -0.24 -13.52 -5.73
CA PRO A 100 -0.76 -14.07 -6.98
C PRO A 100 -2.19 -13.62 -7.31
N GLN A 101 -3.04 -13.50 -6.29
CA GLN A 101 -4.43 -13.04 -6.41
C GLN A 101 -4.47 -11.56 -6.80
N GLU A 102 -3.58 -10.75 -6.22
CA GLU A 102 -3.46 -9.32 -6.54
C GLU A 102 -3.01 -9.13 -8.00
N GLU A 103 -2.01 -9.88 -8.44
CA GLU A 103 -1.52 -9.83 -9.82
C GLU A 103 -2.60 -10.23 -10.83
N ALA A 104 -3.37 -11.28 -10.52
CA ALA A 104 -4.49 -11.70 -11.35
C ALA A 104 -5.61 -10.64 -11.42
N ALA A 105 -5.99 -10.04 -10.28
CA ALA A 105 -7.00 -8.99 -10.22
C ALA A 105 -6.57 -7.73 -10.96
N HIS A 106 -5.29 -7.35 -10.85
CA HIS A 106 -4.71 -6.24 -11.57
C HIS A 106 -4.72 -6.48 -13.09
N ALA A 107 -4.27 -7.65 -13.54
CA ALA A 107 -4.26 -8.00 -14.96
C ALA A 107 -5.68 -8.02 -15.57
N ALA A 108 -6.68 -8.40 -14.77
CA ALA A 108 -8.08 -8.42 -15.18
C ALA A 108 -8.82 -7.08 -14.98
N GLY A 109 -8.19 -6.06 -14.38
CA GLY A 109 -8.80 -4.76 -14.12
C GLY A 109 -10.01 -4.84 -13.17
N LEU A 110 -9.98 -5.73 -12.17
CA LEU A 110 -11.10 -5.96 -11.25
C LEU A 110 -11.13 -4.97 -10.09
N GLY A 111 -12.33 -4.67 -9.59
CA GLY A 111 -12.52 -3.83 -8.41
C GLY A 111 -11.85 -2.46 -8.55
N ILE A 112 -10.94 -2.14 -7.63
CA ILE A 112 -10.18 -0.88 -7.64
C ILE A 112 -9.20 -0.78 -8.82
N TRP A 113 -8.79 -1.92 -9.40
CA TRP A 113 -7.90 -1.97 -10.56
C TRP A 113 -8.58 -1.56 -11.88
N ALA A 114 -9.89 -1.33 -11.88
CA ALA A 114 -10.63 -0.82 -13.04
C ALA A 114 -10.27 0.63 -13.42
N GLY A 115 -9.51 1.33 -12.57
CA GLY A 115 -9.04 2.68 -12.84
C GLY A 115 -7.88 3.08 -11.94
N THR A 116 -7.88 4.31 -11.43
CA THR A 116 -6.79 4.84 -10.61
C THR A 116 -7.21 4.98 -9.16
N PHE A 117 -6.26 4.73 -8.26
CA PHE A 117 -6.47 4.83 -6.83
C PHE A 117 -5.16 5.15 -6.12
N THR A 118 -5.29 5.70 -4.91
CA THR A 118 -4.18 5.78 -3.95
C THR A 118 -4.21 4.50 -3.12
N ALA A 119 -3.07 3.84 -2.89
CA ALA A 119 -3.08 2.64 -2.05
C ALA A 119 -3.58 2.97 -0.62
N PRO A 120 -4.29 2.07 0.07
CA PRO A 120 -4.93 2.40 1.34
C PRO A 120 -3.94 2.85 2.43
N TRP A 121 -2.74 2.26 2.46
CA TRP A 121 -1.66 2.71 3.37
C TRP A 121 -1.20 4.15 3.10
N ASP A 122 -1.13 4.57 1.84
CA ASP A 122 -0.73 5.92 1.45
C ASP A 122 -1.86 6.91 1.75
N TRP A 123 -3.11 6.53 1.50
CA TRP A 123 -4.28 7.33 1.84
C TRP A 123 -4.34 7.62 3.35
N ARG A 124 -4.09 6.59 4.18
CA ARG A 124 -3.98 6.75 5.64
C ARG A 124 -2.82 7.64 6.08
N ALA A 125 -1.72 7.68 5.35
CA ALA A 125 -0.62 8.60 5.64
C ALA A 125 -1.01 10.05 5.34
N GLN A 126 -1.65 10.28 4.19
CA GLN A 126 -2.13 11.60 3.77
C GLN A 126 -3.16 12.19 4.76
N GLU A 127 -4.14 11.40 5.20
CA GLU A 127 -5.15 11.85 6.18
C GLU A 127 -4.54 12.21 7.55
N ARG A 128 -3.38 11.64 7.91
CA ARG A 128 -2.67 11.96 9.16
C ARG A 128 -1.83 13.25 9.06
N GLY A 129 -1.90 13.97 7.93
CA GLY A 129 -1.09 15.17 7.69
C GLY A 129 0.39 14.86 7.46
N GLU A 130 0.75 13.60 7.28
CA GLU A 130 2.07 13.20 6.78
C GLU A 130 2.04 13.42 5.27
N THR A 131 2.49 14.60 4.82
CA THR A 131 2.75 14.89 3.40
C THR A 131 3.83 13.94 2.88
N THR A 132 3.43 12.76 2.47
CA THR A 132 4.20 11.98 1.50
C THR A 132 3.62 12.32 0.15
N THR A 133 4.36 13.14 -0.59
CA THR A 133 4.12 13.52 -1.99
C THR A 133 3.43 12.40 -2.77
N SER A 134 2.14 12.62 -3.08
CA SER A 134 1.45 11.91 -4.16
C SER A 134 2.14 12.27 -5.48
N GLY A 135 2.74 11.29 -6.13
CA GLY A 135 3.07 11.41 -7.55
C GLY A 135 2.34 10.30 -8.30
N PRO A 136 1.46 10.60 -9.26
CA PRO A 136 1.29 9.73 -10.41
C PRO A 136 2.41 10.05 -11.42
N GLN A 137 2.89 8.98 -12.05
CA GLN A 137 3.82 8.90 -13.18
C GLN A 137 5.30 8.71 -12.83
N THR A 138 5.76 7.49 -13.12
CA THR A 138 7.08 7.27 -13.68
C THR A 138 7.10 7.83 -15.11
N PRO A 139 7.82 8.91 -15.41
CA PRO A 139 8.73 8.89 -16.52
C PRO A 139 10.07 8.35 -16.00
N ILE A 140 10.58 7.38 -16.72
CA ILE A 140 11.95 6.88 -16.64
C ILE A 140 12.88 8.10 -16.46
N PRO A 141 13.76 8.14 -15.45
CA PRO A 141 14.85 9.12 -15.44
C PRO A 141 15.77 8.79 -16.61
N GLN A 142 15.57 9.51 -17.72
CA GLN A 142 16.62 9.68 -18.71
C GLN A 142 17.67 10.59 -18.04
N ASP A 143 18.91 10.10 -18.04
CA ASP A 143 20.15 10.70 -17.51
C ASP A 143 20.49 10.51 -16.02
N ALA A 144 21.12 9.37 -15.76
CA ALA A 144 21.91 9.05 -14.57
C ALA A 144 23.21 9.88 -14.42
N THR A 145 23.25 11.15 -14.85
CA THR A 145 24.45 12.00 -14.75
C THR A 145 24.20 13.42 -14.27
N GLN A 146 22.97 13.86 -14.01
CA GLN A 146 22.70 15.30 -13.86
C GLN A 146 21.80 15.75 -12.71
N GLN A 147 21.79 15.05 -11.57
CA GLN A 147 21.17 15.63 -10.36
C GLN A 147 22.01 15.52 -9.09
N CYS A 148 23.29 15.83 -9.22
CA CYS A 148 24.06 16.32 -8.10
C CYS A 148 23.66 17.78 -7.83
N ARG A 149 22.83 18.04 -6.80
CA ARG A 149 22.45 19.42 -6.43
C ARG A 149 23.64 20.24 -5.92
N LYS A 150 24.76 19.59 -5.59
CA LYS A 150 25.94 20.22 -4.99
C LYS A 150 27.24 19.63 -5.51
N VAL A 151 27.92 20.36 -6.39
CA VAL A 151 29.22 19.95 -6.94
C VAL A 151 30.35 20.41 -6.02
N CYS A 152 31.24 19.50 -5.65
CA CYS A 152 32.41 19.76 -4.82
C CYS A 152 33.61 20.12 -5.71
N THR A 153 33.96 21.40 -5.76
CA THR A 153 35.10 21.92 -6.56
C THR A 153 36.42 21.85 -5.79
N THR A 154 36.43 22.25 -4.52
CA THR A 154 37.62 22.30 -3.66
C THR A 154 37.84 21.05 -2.80
N GLY A 155 36.91 20.08 -2.87
CA GLY A 155 36.87 18.90 -2.00
C GLY A 155 36.41 17.65 -2.73
N LYS A 156 35.95 16.65 -1.98
CA LYS A 156 35.25 15.48 -2.49
C LYS A 156 33.90 15.27 -1.81
N ALA A 157 32.98 14.61 -2.49
CA ALA A 157 31.65 14.32 -2.02
C ALA A 157 31.65 13.25 -0.93
N CYS A 158 30.78 13.44 0.08
CA CYS A 158 30.50 12.45 1.10
C CYS A 158 29.04 12.57 1.54
N GLY A 159 28.18 11.67 1.06
CA GLY A 159 26.72 11.80 1.20
C GLY A 159 26.23 13.10 0.57
N ASN A 160 25.68 14.00 1.39
CA ASN A 160 25.12 15.28 0.95
C ASN A 160 26.06 16.49 1.17
N SER A 161 27.31 16.25 1.58
CA SER A 161 28.27 17.31 1.94
C SER A 161 29.58 17.19 1.16
N CYS A 162 30.27 18.32 0.98
CA CYS A 162 31.64 18.36 0.48
C CYS A 162 32.62 18.32 1.66
N ILE A 163 33.57 17.40 1.62
CA ILE A 163 34.65 17.28 2.61
C ILE A 163 35.99 17.55 1.94
N SER A 164 37.03 17.83 2.73
CA SER A 164 38.40 17.93 2.18
C SER A 164 38.81 16.64 1.48
N ARG A 165 39.59 16.76 0.39
CA ARG A 165 40.11 15.61 -0.38
C ARG A 165 40.90 14.62 0.50
N SER A 166 41.54 15.11 1.56
CA SER A 166 42.31 14.30 2.51
C SER A 166 41.50 13.49 3.53
N LYS A 167 40.17 13.70 3.65
CA LYS A 167 39.33 12.99 4.63
C LYS A 167 38.67 11.74 4.06
N THR A 168 38.56 10.64 4.80
CA THR A 168 37.85 9.44 4.34
C THR A 168 36.34 9.59 4.51
N CYS A 169 35.56 9.22 3.49
CA CYS A 169 34.11 9.19 3.58
C CYS A 169 33.62 7.79 3.99
N HIS A 170 32.77 7.72 5.01
CA HIS A 170 32.10 6.48 5.44
C HIS A 170 30.58 6.52 5.20
N LYS A 171 30.09 7.54 4.48
CA LYS A 171 28.67 7.67 4.12
C LYS A 171 28.44 7.16 2.70
N ALA A 172 27.28 6.56 2.46
CA ALA A 172 26.84 6.21 1.12
C ALA A 172 26.80 7.45 0.21
N PRO A 173 26.89 7.28 -1.12
CA PRO A 173 26.73 8.37 -2.08
C PRO A 173 25.41 9.12 -1.83
N GLY A 174 25.44 10.45 -1.90
CA GLY A 174 24.27 11.30 -1.72
C GLY A 174 24.20 12.38 -2.78
N CYS A 175 23.54 13.49 -2.50
CA CYS A 175 23.28 14.54 -3.48
C CYS A 175 24.49 15.40 -3.83
N ALA A 176 25.65 15.15 -3.22
CA ALA A 176 26.91 15.81 -3.57
C ALA A 176 27.76 14.91 -4.49
N CYS A 177 28.49 15.52 -5.40
CA CYS A 177 29.36 14.85 -6.38
C CYS A 177 30.66 15.62 -6.54
N ASP A 178 31.68 14.95 -7.05
CA ASP A 178 32.94 15.59 -7.38
C ASP A 178 32.79 16.36 -8.69
N ALA A 179 33.41 17.54 -8.79
CA ALA A 179 33.47 18.26 -10.06
C ALA A 179 34.14 17.35 -11.11
N GLN A 180 33.46 17.14 -12.25
CA GLN A 180 34.08 16.53 -13.41
C GLN A 180 35.27 17.41 -13.83
N GLN A 181 36.45 16.80 -13.97
CA GLN A 181 37.66 17.47 -14.45
C GLN A 181 37.48 17.95 -15.89
#